data_AF-A0A0Q8V6G0-F1
#
_entry.id   AF-A0A0Q8V6G0-F1
#
_cell.length_a   1.000
_cell.length_b   1.000
_cell.length_c   1.000
_cell.angle_alpha   90.00
_cell.angle_beta   90.00
_cell.angle_gamma   90.00
#
_symmetry.space_group_name_H-M   'P 1'
#
loop_
_entity.id
_entity.type
_entity.pdbx_description
1 polymer ?
#
loop_
_entity_poly.entity_id
_entity_poly.type
_entity_poly.pdbx_seq_one_letter_code
_entity_poly.pdbx_strand_id
1 'polypeptide(L)'
;MQSSAAAIAEPVVDRAQVHELQSRIRQMQATTLESRRLETHPALAPLLPGGALKAGAAYAVRGSTTLVMAMLAGPSAAGAWCGVVGMPDFGAEAAGRFGVDLDRLVLVPHPGDQWLTVTAAVVDVLSVVVVSPTSRARDGDIARLSARLRQREATLIVVGDWPQVEATLTVSRSGWDGLGGGTGYLSSRRVTVESAPRGGTGQRRRAELWLPGLDESFRAAAGTTRLEAVS
;
A
#
# COMPACT_ATOMS: atom_id res chain seq x y z
N MET A 1 38.29 -64.14 -25.74
CA MET A 1 36.92 -63.58 -25.66
C MET A 1 36.86 -62.71 -24.41
N GLN A 2 37.08 -61.40 -24.54
CA GLN A 2 36.88 -60.45 -23.44
C GLN A 2 35.78 -59.48 -23.84
N SER A 3 34.69 -59.57 -23.07
CA SER A 3 33.49 -58.76 -23.14
C SER A 3 33.81 -57.35 -22.63
N SER A 4 33.53 -56.33 -23.42
CA SER A 4 33.63 -54.92 -23.01
C SER A 4 32.23 -54.44 -22.63
N ALA A 5 32.01 -54.23 -21.33
CA ALA A 5 30.81 -53.61 -20.81
C ALA A 5 30.90 -52.09 -21.02
N ALA A 6 30.03 -51.55 -21.87
CA ALA A 6 29.88 -50.11 -22.07
C ALA A 6 29.34 -49.49 -20.77
N ALA A 7 30.21 -48.76 -20.07
CA ALA A 7 29.83 -47.95 -18.93
C ALA A 7 28.83 -46.88 -19.37
N ILE A 8 27.64 -46.91 -18.79
CA ILE A 8 26.63 -45.85 -18.93
C ILE A 8 27.23 -44.62 -18.23
N ALA A 9 27.72 -43.67 -19.03
CA ALA A 9 28.23 -42.41 -18.51
C ALA A 9 27.09 -41.68 -17.80
N GLU A 10 27.23 -41.49 -16.49
CA GLU A 10 26.34 -40.62 -15.71
C GLU A 10 26.32 -39.23 -16.38
N PRO A 11 25.14 -38.60 -16.52
CA PRO A 11 25.07 -37.26 -17.08
C PRO A 11 25.88 -36.33 -16.16
N VAL A 12 26.99 -35.82 -16.67
CA VAL A 12 27.80 -34.80 -15.99
C VAL A 12 26.95 -33.54 -15.97
N VAL A 13 26.15 -33.38 -14.92
CA VAL A 13 25.34 -32.18 -14.73
C VAL A 13 26.30 -31.05 -14.39
N ASP A 14 26.47 -30.12 -15.33
CA ASP A 14 27.34 -28.97 -15.17
C ASP A 14 26.90 -28.16 -13.94
N ARG A 15 27.83 -27.96 -13.00
CA ARG A 15 27.58 -27.20 -11.77
C ARG A 15 27.10 -25.78 -12.05
N ALA A 16 27.49 -25.20 -13.19
CA ALA A 16 27.00 -23.89 -13.63
C ALA A 16 25.50 -23.94 -14.00
N GLN A 17 25.06 -24.98 -14.73
CA GLN A 17 23.64 -25.18 -15.05
C GLN A 17 22.78 -25.48 -13.82
N VAL A 18 23.30 -26.24 -12.85
CA VAL A 18 22.60 -26.48 -11.57
C VAL A 18 22.43 -25.16 -10.82
N HIS A 19 23.45 -24.32 -10.76
CA HIS A 19 23.37 -23.01 -10.10
C HIS A 19 22.41 -22.06 -10.83
N GLU A 20 22.39 -22.06 -12.16
CA GLU A 20 21.44 -21.27 -12.95
C GLU A 20 20.00 -21.72 -12.72
N LEU A 21 19.72 -23.02 -12.80
CA LEU A 21 18.40 -23.58 -12.51
C LEU A 21 17.96 -23.32 -11.07
N GLN A 22 18.87 -23.45 -10.10
CA GLN A 22 18.58 -23.13 -8.71
C GLN A 22 18.33 -21.63 -8.50
N SER A 23 19.02 -20.75 -9.23
CA SER A 23 18.78 -19.30 -9.18
C SER A 23 17.41 -18.95 -9.77
N ARG A 24 17.01 -19.61 -10.86
CA ARG A 24 15.69 -19.48 -11.50
C ARG A 24 14.58 -20.00 -10.60
N ILE A 25 14.76 -21.18 -9.99
CA ILE A 25 13.82 -21.77 -9.05
C ILE A 25 13.70 -20.89 -7.80
N ARG A 26 14.80 -20.37 -7.24
CA ARG A 26 14.74 -19.43 -6.11
C ARG A 26 14.07 -18.11 -6.48
N GLN A 27 14.29 -17.57 -7.67
CA GLN A 27 13.57 -16.37 -8.15
C GLN A 27 12.07 -16.64 -8.33
N MET A 28 11.70 -17.77 -8.94
CA MET A 28 10.29 -18.16 -9.10
C MET A 28 9.63 -18.45 -7.76
N GLN A 29 10.33 -19.13 -6.84
CA GLN A 29 9.85 -19.43 -5.49
C GLN A 29 9.79 -18.19 -4.61
N ALA A 30 10.74 -17.25 -4.70
CA ALA A 30 10.67 -15.96 -4.02
C ALA A 30 9.47 -15.13 -4.51
N THR A 31 9.18 -15.18 -5.82
CA THR A 31 7.98 -14.55 -6.41
C THR A 31 6.67 -15.24 -5.97
N THR A 32 6.71 -16.52 -5.57
CA THR A 32 5.53 -17.32 -5.21
C THR A 32 5.29 -17.42 -3.69
N LEU A 33 6.33 -17.26 -2.87
CA LEU A 33 6.28 -17.45 -1.41
C LEU A 33 6.40 -16.15 -0.59
N GLU A 34 6.84 -15.04 -1.18
CA GLU A 34 6.74 -13.73 -0.55
C GLU A 34 5.57 -12.97 -1.15
N SER A 35 4.58 -12.62 -0.32
CA SER A 35 3.49 -11.73 -0.72
C SER A 35 4.07 -10.50 -1.43
N ARG A 36 3.78 -10.31 -2.72
CA ARG A 36 4.26 -9.17 -3.50
C ARG A 36 4.00 -7.88 -2.72
N ARG A 37 5.03 -7.05 -2.56
CA ARG A 37 4.95 -5.78 -1.83
C ARG A 37 5.00 -4.64 -2.84
N LEU A 38 4.15 -3.65 -2.63
CA LEU A 38 4.15 -2.40 -3.37
C LEU A 38 4.94 -1.38 -2.56
N GLU A 39 5.82 -0.65 -3.25
CA GLU A 39 6.61 0.42 -2.67
C GLU A 39 5.72 1.41 -1.91
N THR A 40 6.17 1.86 -0.75
CA THR A 40 5.46 2.85 0.05
C THR A 40 6.34 4.07 0.24
N HIS A 41 5.71 5.21 0.52
CA HIS A 41 6.47 6.38 0.92
C HIS A 41 7.30 6.07 2.19
N PRO A 42 8.62 6.42 2.26
CA PRO A 42 9.47 6.08 3.40
C PRO A 42 8.92 6.53 4.77
N ALA A 43 8.26 7.70 4.79
CA ALA A 43 7.57 8.21 5.98
C ALA A 43 6.46 7.27 6.51
N LEU A 44 5.84 6.47 5.64
CA LEU A 44 4.77 5.53 6.01
C LEU A 44 5.29 4.12 6.31
N ALA A 45 6.50 3.76 5.89
CA ALA A 45 7.06 2.43 6.12
C ALA A 45 6.97 1.97 7.59
N PRO A 46 7.27 2.81 8.61
CA PRO A 46 7.14 2.40 10.02
C PRO A 46 5.71 2.11 10.48
N LEU A 47 4.69 2.54 9.74
CA LEU A 47 3.28 2.33 10.05
C LEU A 47 2.72 1.05 9.41
N LEU A 48 3.40 0.50 8.41
CA LEU A 48 2.91 -0.63 7.64
C LEU A 48 3.57 -1.94 8.11
N PRO A 49 2.79 -3.03 8.26
CA PRO A 49 3.37 -4.36 8.47
C PRO A 49 4.36 -4.70 7.35
N GLY A 50 5.60 -5.04 7.71
CA GLY A 50 6.66 -5.37 6.74
C GLY A 50 7.20 -4.16 5.96
N GLY A 51 6.85 -2.93 6.34
CA GLY A 51 7.44 -1.71 5.79
C GLY A 51 6.91 -1.29 4.42
N ALA A 52 5.89 -1.96 3.89
CA ALA A 52 5.37 -1.73 2.54
C ALA A 52 3.88 -2.08 2.45
N LEU A 53 3.24 -1.69 1.34
CA LEU A 53 1.87 -2.10 1.06
C LEU A 53 1.85 -3.54 0.56
N LYS A 54 0.95 -4.35 1.09
CA LYS A 54 0.81 -5.75 0.72
C LYS A 54 -0.15 -5.91 -0.46
N ALA A 55 0.32 -6.57 -1.52
CA ALA A 55 -0.52 -6.95 -2.64
C ALA A 55 -1.64 -7.89 -2.19
N GLY A 56 -2.82 -7.74 -2.78
CA GLY A 56 -4.00 -8.55 -2.45
C GLY A 56 -4.62 -8.28 -1.08
N ALA A 57 -4.24 -7.18 -0.44
CA ALA A 57 -4.75 -6.77 0.86
C ALA A 57 -5.57 -5.47 0.79
N ALA A 58 -6.38 -5.24 1.83
CA ALA A 58 -7.10 -4.00 2.02
C ALA A 58 -6.56 -3.25 3.24
N TYR A 59 -6.52 -1.92 3.18
CA TYR A 59 -6.18 -1.01 4.27
C TYR A 59 -7.34 -0.06 4.50
N ALA A 60 -7.63 0.29 5.75
CA ALA A 60 -8.59 1.33 6.07
C ALA A 60 -7.86 2.61 6.47
N VAL A 61 -8.35 3.76 6.01
CA VAL A 61 -7.84 5.08 6.39
C VAL A 61 -8.98 5.91 6.95
N ARG A 62 -8.81 6.40 8.18
CA ARG A 62 -9.82 7.22 8.87
C ARG A 62 -9.40 8.69 8.91
N GLY A 63 -10.26 9.55 8.35
CA GLY A 63 -10.26 11.00 8.59
C GLY A 63 -9.10 11.80 7.98
N SER A 64 -8.42 11.31 6.93
CA SER A 64 -7.32 12.06 6.31
C SER A 64 -7.10 11.74 4.83
N THR A 65 -7.55 12.62 3.95
CA THR A 65 -7.27 12.56 2.50
C THR A 65 -5.78 12.73 2.21
N THR A 66 -5.07 13.57 2.96
CA THR A 66 -3.61 13.74 2.80
C THR A 66 -2.86 12.44 3.09
N LEU A 67 -3.31 11.65 4.07
CA LEU A 67 -2.72 10.33 4.34
C LEU A 67 -3.00 9.34 3.21
N VAL A 68 -4.18 9.40 2.59
CA VAL A 68 -4.48 8.62 1.38
C VAL A 68 -3.54 8.99 0.23
N MET A 69 -3.32 10.28 -0.02
CA MET A 69 -2.36 10.76 -1.03
C MET A 69 -0.94 10.27 -0.72
N ALA A 70 -0.52 10.28 0.56
CA ALA A 70 0.76 9.72 0.98
C ALA A 70 0.91 8.23 0.71
N MET A 71 -0.17 7.45 0.88
CA MET A 71 -0.18 6.03 0.56
C MET A 71 -0.13 5.77 -0.96
N LEU A 72 -0.60 6.71 -1.79
CA LEU A 72 -0.52 6.62 -3.25
C LEU A 72 0.85 7.07 -3.81
N ALA A 73 1.55 7.98 -3.13
CA ALA A 73 2.80 8.56 -3.61
C ALA A 73 3.87 7.51 -3.88
N GLY A 74 4.12 6.59 -2.93
CA GLY A 74 5.11 5.52 -3.08
C GLY A 74 4.87 4.60 -4.29
N PRO A 75 3.69 3.95 -4.39
CA PRO A 75 3.40 3.04 -5.49
C PRO A 75 3.41 3.74 -6.86
N SER A 76 2.81 4.93 -6.96
CA SER A 76 2.74 5.66 -8.24
C SER A 76 4.11 6.10 -8.72
N ALA A 77 4.95 6.65 -7.84
CA ALA A 77 6.35 6.99 -8.15
C ALA A 77 7.19 5.77 -8.55
N ALA A 78 6.89 4.58 -8.01
CA ALA A 78 7.51 3.32 -8.40
C ALA A 78 6.95 2.73 -9.72
N GLY A 79 6.03 3.44 -10.39
CA GLY A 79 5.49 3.08 -11.70
C GLY A 79 4.17 2.30 -11.66
N ALA A 80 3.58 2.07 -10.48
CA ALA A 80 2.28 1.41 -10.38
C ALA A 80 1.15 2.36 -10.84
N TRP A 81 0.14 1.81 -11.50
CA TRP A 81 -1.09 2.55 -11.76
C TRP A 81 -1.97 2.58 -10.50
N CYS A 82 -2.44 3.78 -10.17
CA CYS A 82 -3.27 4.07 -9.00
C CYS A 82 -4.65 4.56 -9.44
N GLY A 83 -5.70 4.14 -8.74
CA GLY A 83 -7.08 4.61 -8.97
C GLY A 83 -7.68 5.25 -7.73
N VAL A 84 -8.54 6.25 -7.90
CA VAL A 84 -9.37 6.82 -6.82
C VAL A 84 -10.83 6.80 -7.24
N VAL A 85 -11.67 6.14 -6.45
CA VAL A 85 -13.09 5.93 -6.74
C VAL A 85 -13.95 6.53 -5.63
N GLY A 86 -14.93 7.37 -5.99
CA GLY A 86 -15.92 7.91 -5.05
C GLY A 86 -15.40 9.06 -4.17
N MET A 87 -14.31 9.72 -4.55
CA MET A 87 -13.82 10.91 -3.84
C MET A 87 -13.93 12.15 -4.74
N PRO A 88 -15.11 12.81 -4.79
CA PRO A 88 -15.33 13.96 -5.68
C PRO A 88 -14.43 15.15 -5.36
N ASP A 89 -14.10 15.35 -4.08
CA ASP A 89 -13.24 16.44 -3.61
C ASP A 89 -11.75 16.06 -3.58
N PHE A 90 -11.34 15.01 -4.30
CA PHE A 90 -9.94 14.62 -4.38
C PHE A 90 -9.13 15.63 -5.22
N GLY A 91 -8.28 16.42 -4.54
CA GLY A 91 -7.42 17.40 -5.20
C GLY A 91 -6.25 16.76 -5.94
N ALA A 92 -6.38 16.54 -7.25
CA ALA A 92 -5.32 15.96 -8.08
C ALA A 92 -4.03 16.80 -8.09
N GLU A 93 -4.15 18.13 -8.18
CA GLU A 93 -2.99 19.02 -8.14
C GLU A 93 -2.22 18.90 -6.82
N ALA A 94 -2.95 18.88 -5.69
CA ALA A 94 -2.35 18.67 -4.37
C ALA A 94 -1.67 17.30 -4.28
N ALA A 95 -2.31 16.25 -4.80
CA ALA A 95 -1.72 14.91 -4.86
C ALA A 95 -0.40 14.91 -5.64
N GLY A 96 -0.32 15.63 -6.77
CA GLY A 96 0.90 15.77 -7.56
C GLY A 96 2.03 16.43 -6.76
N ARG A 97 1.73 17.52 -6.04
CA ARG A 97 2.72 18.18 -5.16
C ARG A 97 3.18 17.28 -4.01
N PHE A 98 2.32 16.38 -3.57
CA PHE A 98 2.62 15.37 -2.55
C PHE A 98 3.36 14.13 -3.08
N GLY A 99 3.77 14.14 -4.36
CA GLY A 99 4.57 13.07 -4.97
C GLY A 99 3.76 11.93 -5.57
N VAL A 100 2.45 12.10 -5.78
CA VAL A 100 1.66 11.16 -6.59
C VAL A 100 1.96 11.42 -8.07
N ASP A 101 2.38 10.38 -8.80
CA ASP A 101 2.54 10.45 -10.25
C ASP A 101 1.15 10.55 -10.92
N LEU A 102 0.81 11.75 -11.41
CA LEU A 102 -0.49 12.04 -12.01
C LEU A 102 -0.66 11.38 -13.38
N ASP A 103 0.43 11.08 -14.09
CA ASP A 103 0.37 10.35 -15.37
C ASP A 103 -0.02 8.87 -15.16
N ARG A 104 -0.01 8.41 -13.90
CA ARG A 104 -0.39 7.06 -13.47
C ARG A 104 -1.59 7.04 -12.54
N LEU A 105 -2.37 8.13 -12.51
CA LEU A 105 -3.54 8.27 -11.66
C LEU A 105 -4.84 8.28 -12.47
N VAL A 106 -5.76 7.38 -12.12
CA VAL A 106 -7.12 7.34 -12.67
C VAL A 106 -8.11 7.83 -11.62
N LEU A 107 -8.99 8.75 -11.99
CA LEU A 107 -10.02 9.29 -11.10
C LEU A 107 -11.42 8.92 -11.58
N VAL A 108 -12.22 8.36 -10.68
CA VAL A 108 -13.65 8.13 -10.86
C VAL A 108 -14.41 8.81 -9.72
N PRO A 109 -14.65 10.13 -9.80
CA PRO A 109 -15.17 10.91 -8.67
C PRO A 109 -16.61 10.53 -8.27
N HIS A 110 -17.45 10.18 -9.25
CA HIS A 110 -18.89 9.95 -9.06
C HIS A 110 -19.31 8.57 -9.58
N PRO A 111 -18.98 7.47 -8.89
CA PRO A 111 -19.36 6.13 -9.35
C PRO A 111 -20.83 5.77 -9.04
N GLY A 112 -21.56 6.63 -8.32
CA GLY A 112 -22.96 6.46 -7.96
C GLY A 112 -23.22 5.19 -7.13
N ASP A 113 -24.39 4.58 -7.32
CA ASP A 113 -24.78 3.35 -6.63
C ASP A 113 -23.96 2.12 -7.09
N GLN A 114 -23.26 2.23 -8.22
CA GLN A 114 -22.43 1.18 -8.80
C GLN A 114 -20.98 1.21 -8.30
N TRP A 115 -20.70 1.97 -7.23
CA TRP A 115 -19.34 2.15 -6.68
C TRP A 115 -18.56 0.86 -6.51
N LEU A 116 -19.21 -0.21 -6.07
CA LEU A 116 -18.54 -1.49 -5.85
C LEU A 116 -18.16 -2.16 -7.18
N THR A 117 -19.07 -2.16 -8.16
CA THR A 117 -18.82 -2.72 -9.51
C THR A 117 -17.69 -1.95 -10.19
N VAL A 118 -17.73 -0.63 -10.13
CA VAL A 118 -16.66 0.25 -10.64
C VAL A 118 -15.34 -0.05 -9.95
N THR A 119 -15.32 -0.10 -8.61
CA THR A 119 -14.11 -0.42 -7.84
C THR A 119 -13.54 -1.77 -8.23
N ALA A 120 -14.40 -2.78 -8.39
CA ALA A 120 -13.97 -4.12 -8.77
C ALA A 120 -13.39 -4.17 -10.19
N ALA A 121 -13.96 -3.41 -11.14
CA ALA A 121 -13.42 -3.26 -12.50
C ALA A 121 -12.08 -2.51 -12.52
N VAL A 122 -11.92 -1.48 -11.69
CA VAL A 122 -10.65 -0.75 -11.54
C VAL A 122 -9.58 -1.66 -10.92
N VAL A 123 -9.94 -2.47 -9.91
CA VAL A 123 -9.06 -3.49 -9.29
C VAL A 123 -8.59 -4.55 -10.29
N ASP A 124 -9.36 -4.83 -11.33
CA ASP A 124 -8.96 -5.81 -12.36
C ASP A 124 -7.80 -5.31 -13.24
N VAL A 125 -7.52 -4.01 -13.25
CA VAL A 125 -6.51 -3.39 -14.13
C VAL A 125 -5.43 -2.57 -13.41
N LEU A 126 -5.70 -2.05 -12.20
CA LEU A 126 -4.76 -1.20 -11.46
C LEU A 126 -4.18 -1.92 -10.23
N SER A 127 -2.98 -1.52 -9.83
CA SER A 127 -2.27 -2.15 -8.70
C SER A 127 -2.69 -1.60 -7.33
N VAL A 128 -3.07 -0.33 -7.27
CA VAL A 128 -3.56 0.31 -6.03
C VAL A 128 -4.86 1.04 -6.32
N VAL A 129 -5.89 0.78 -5.52
CA VAL A 129 -7.20 1.41 -5.68
C VAL A 129 -7.65 2.00 -4.36
N VAL A 130 -7.88 3.31 -4.34
CA VAL A 130 -8.56 4.02 -3.27
C VAL A 130 -10.05 4.01 -3.56
N VAL A 131 -10.86 3.72 -2.54
CA VAL A 131 -12.31 3.83 -2.62
C VAL A 131 -12.87 4.54 -1.39
N SER A 132 -13.81 5.46 -1.61
CA SER A 132 -14.70 5.95 -0.55
C SER A 132 -16.10 5.39 -0.82
N PRO A 133 -16.52 4.35 -0.09
CA PRO A 133 -17.84 3.74 -0.28
C PRO A 133 -18.96 4.73 0.02
N THR A 134 -19.91 4.87 -0.91
CA THR A 134 -21.11 5.71 -0.70
C THR A 134 -22.19 5.01 0.13
N SER A 135 -22.09 3.68 0.28
CA SER A 135 -22.99 2.84 1.06
C SER A 135 -22.27 1.60 1.59
N ARG A 136 -22.82 0.95 2.62
CA ARG A 136 -22.26 -0.31 3.14
C ARG A 136 -22.45 -1.44 2.14
N ALA A 137 -21.35 -2.09 1.74
CA ALA A 137 -21.39 -3.32 0.95
C ALA A 137 -21.86 -4.52 1.80
N ARG A 138 -22.50 -5.49 1.15
CA ARG A 138 -22.88 -6.76 1.78
C ARG A 138 -21.64 -7.62 2.03
N ASP A 139 -21.67 -8.46 3.06
CA ASP A 139 -20.51 -9.28 3.42
C ASP A 139 -20.04 -10.22 2.30
N GLY A 140 -20.98 -10.77 1.51
CA GLY A 140 -20.66 -11.59 0.34
C GLY A 140 -19.93 -10.81 -0.75
N ASP A 141 -20.29 -9.55 -0.95
CA ASP A 141 -19.67 -8.67 -1.94
C ASP A 141 -18.26 -8.24 -1.51
N ILE A 142 -18.08 -7.95 -0.22
CA ILE A 142 -16.79 -7.71 0.41
C ILE A 142 -15.87 -8.93 0.29
N ALA A 143 -16.40 -10.13 0.51
CA ALA A 143 -15.64 -11.37 0.38
C ALA A 143 -15.20 -11.61 -1.08
N ARG A 144 -16.08 -11.34 -2.06
CA ARG A 144 -15.74 -11.40 -3.49
C ARG A 144 -14.68 -10.38 -3.88
N LEU A 145 -14.80 -9.13 -3.42
CA LEU A 145 -13.79 -8.11 -3.68
C LEU A 145 -12.44 -8.51 -3.05
N SER A 146 -12.44 -8.99 -1.80
CA SER A 146 -11.24 -9.50 -1.13
C SER A 146 -10.59 -10.67 -1.89
N ALA A 147 -11.38 -11.59 -2.44
CA ALA A 147 -10.86 -12.66 -3.28
C ALA A 147 -10.26 -12.13 -4.58
N ARG A 148 -10.90 -11.13 -5.19
CA ARG A 148 -10.42 -10.49 -6.42
C ARG A 148 -9.11 -9.73 -6.19
N LEU A 149 -8.97 -9.00 -5.08
CA LEU A 149 -7.72 -8.34 -4.70
C LEU A 149 -6.57 -9.34 -4.68
N ARG A 150 -6.76 -10.50 -4.04
CA ARG A 150 -5.76 -11.57 -4.00
C ARG A 150 -5.44 -12.13 -5.38
N GLN A 151 -6.44 -12.36 -6.22
CA GLN A 151 -6.26 -12.88 -7.59
C GLN A 151 -5.53 -11.90 -8.51
N ARG A 152 -5.72 -10.60 -8.29
CA ARG A 152 -5.13 -9.52 -9.10
C ARG A 152 -3.88 -8.92 -8.49
N GLU A 153 -3.47 -9.38 -7.30
CA GLU A 153 -2.39 -8.79 -6.52
C GLU A 153 -2.56 -7.28 -6.29
N ALA A 154 -3.80 -6.79 -6.31
CA ALA A 154 -4.11 -5.38 -6.13
C ALA A 154 -4.29 -5.03 -4.65
N THR A 155 -3.90 -3.82 -4.26
CA THR A 155 -4.10 -3.29 -2.91
C THR A 155 -5.28 -2.31 -2.89
N LEU A 156 -6.21 -2.53 -1.97
CA LEU A 156 -7.34 -1.62 -1.74
C LEU A 156 -7.05 -0.68 -0.57
N ILE A 157 -7.30 0.60 -0.72
CA ILE A 157 -7.26 1.60 0.35
C ILE A 157 -8.68 2.14 0.50
N VAL A 158 -9.32 1.86 1.63
CA VAL A 158 -10.70 2.27 1.88
C VAL A 158 -10.71 3.49 2.79
N VAL A 159 -11.35 4.56 2.35
CA VAL A 159 -11.60 5.75 3.17
C VAL A 159 -12.84 5.48 4.02
N GLY A 160 -12.61 5.21 5.30
CA GLY A 160 -13.64 4.78 6.25
C GLY A 160 -13.42 3.35 6.75
N ASP A 161 -14.48 2.73 7.23
CA ASP A 161 -14.42 1.39 7.81
C ASP A 161 -14.51 0.30 6.74
N TRP A 162 -13.64 -0.70 6.88
CA TRP A 162 -13.64 -1.88 6.04
C TRP A 162 -13.29 -3.12 6.86
N PRO A 163 -14.01 -4.24 6.69
CA PRO A 163 -13.69 -5.47 7.41
C PRO A 163 -12.43 -6.13 6.83
N GLN A 164 -11.80 -6.99 7.64
CA GLN A 164 -10.67 -7.83 7.21
C GLN A 164 -9.46 -7.08 6.63
N VAL A 165 -9.29 -5.80 6.98
CA VAL A 165 -8.11 -5.01 6.59
C VAL A 165 -6.83 -5.54 7.21
N GLU A 166 -5.71 -5.39 6.49
CA GLU A 166 -4.36 -5.66 6.98
C GLU A 166 -3.98 -4.69 8.09
N ALA A 167 -4.29 -3.40 7.91
CA ALA A 167 -4.18 -2.38 8.95
C ALA A 167 -5.21 -1.24 8.77
N THR A 168 -5.58 -0.62 9.89
CA THR A 168 -6.35 0.63 9.92
C THR A 168 -5.43 1.76 10.33
N LEU A 169 -5.25 2.76 9.45
CA LEU A 169 -4.48 3.95 9.72
C LEU A 169 -5.41 5.10 10.13
N THR A 170 -5.09 5.77 11.23
CA THR A 170 -5.87 6.90 11.77
C THR A 170 -4.93 8.03 12.16
N VAL A 171 -5.29 9.27 11.82
CA VAL A 171 -4.62 10.45 12.37
C VAL A 171 -5.19 10.72 13.77
N SER A 172 -4.43 10.43 14.82
CA SER A 172 -4.90 10.58 16.20
C SER A 172 -4.63 11.97 16.80
N ARG A 173 -3.65 12.69 16.27
CA ARG A 173 -3.34 14.08 16.65
C ARG A 173 -2.92 14.89 15.43
N SER A 174 -3.25 16.18 15.42
CA SER A 174 -2.73 17.12 14.42
C SER A 174 -2.46 18.50 15.02
N GLY A 175 -1.30 19.06 14.69
CA GLY A 175 -0.94 20.45 14.96
C GLY A 175 -0.45 21.11 13.67
N TRP A 176 -0.63 22.42 13.58
CA TRP A 176 -0.16 23.23 12.46
C TRP A 176 0.95 24.16 12.93
N ASP A 177 1.98 24.30 12.09
CA ASP A 177 3.10 25.22 12.26
C ASP A 177 3.10 26.24 11.11
N GLY A 178 3.69 27.42 11.34
CA GLY A 178 3.84 28.47 10.31
C GLY A 178 3.41 29.88 10.71
N LEU A 179 2.80 30.07 11.89
CA LEU A 179 2.35 31.39 12.36
C LEU A 179 3.46 32.28 12.95
N GLY A 180 4.70 31.79 13.07
CA GLY A 180 5.83 32.56 13.60
C GLY A 180 5.51 33.28 14.91
N GLY A 181 5.81 34.59 14.98
CA GLY A 181 5.49 35.47 16.11
C GLY A 181 4.07 36.05 16.12
N GLY A 182 3.10 35.45 15.43
CA GLY A 182 1.70 35.91 15.37
C GLY A 182 1.27 36.51 14.02
N THR A 183 2.15 36.51 13.01
CA THR A 183 1.85 36.84 11.62
C THR A 183 2.54 35.81 10.71
N GLY A 184 1.79 35.23 9.77
CA GLY A 184 2.26 34.14 8.90
C GLY A 184 1.10 33.34 8.32
N TYR A 185 1.39 32.28 7.56
CA TYR A 185 0.42 31.31 7.07
C TYR A 185 0.74 29.92 7.60
N LEU A 186 -0.28 29.08 7.81
CA LEU A 186 -0.08 27.68 8.19
C LEU A 186 0.61 26.96 7.03
N SER A 187 1.89 26.65 7.21
CA SER A 187 2.77 26.20 6.14
C SER A 187 3.12 24.73 6.24
N SER A 188 2.91 24.12 7.41
CA SER A 188 3.17 22.68 7.60
C SER A 188 2.27 22.10 8.69
N ARG A 189 1.96 20.81 8.56
CA ARG A 189 1.13 20.08 9.51
C ARG A 189 1.90 18.92 10.09
N ARG A 190 2.06 18.91 11.41
CA ARG A 190 2.57 17.75 12.13
C ARG A 190 1.40 16.91 12.61
N VAL A 191 1.43 15.62 12.31
CA VAL A 191 0.39 14.67 12.69
C VAL A 191 0.98 13.45 13.36
N THR A 192 0.23 12.87 14.28
CA THR A 192 0.48 11.51 14.75
C THR A 192 -0.43 10.56 13.98
N VAL A 193 0.17 9.56 13.33
CA VAL A 193 -0.58 8.47 12.70
C VAL A 193 -0.40 7.21 13.51
N GLU A 194 -1.52 6.54 13.76
CA GLU A 194 -1.59 5.23 14.40
C GLU A 194 -2.06 4.20 13.38
N SER A 195 -1.42 3.04 13.40
CA SER A 195 -1.75 1.89 12.57
C SER A 195 -2.09 0.71 13.47
N ALA A 196 -3.36 0.31 13.42
CA ALA A 196 -3.89 -0.82 14.17
C ALA A 196 -3.93 -2.06 13.26
N PRO A 197 -3.40 -3.21 13.69
CA PRO A 197 -3.38 -4.42 12.89
C PRO A 197 -4.76 -5.07 12.78
N ARG A 198 -4.90 -5.96 11.79
CA ARG A 198 -6.07 -6.83 11.63
C ARG A 198 -6.47 -7.53 12.93
N GLY A 199 -7.75 -7.46 13.30
CA GLY A 199 -8.31 -8.22 14.42
C GLY A 199 -7.83 -7.76 15.81
N GLY A 200 -7.11 -6.64 15.91
CA GLY A 200 -6.61 -6.09 17.19
C GLY A 200 -5.46 -6.89 17.82
N THR A 201 -5.24 -8.13 17.38
CA THR A 201 -4.14 -8.99 17.79
C THR A 201 -2.90 -8.67 16.93
N GLY A 202 -1.93 -7.97 17.51
CA GLY A 202 -0.67 -7.64 16.86
C GLY A 202 -0.08 -6.32 17.35
N GLN A 203 1.06 -5.94 16.77
CA GLN A 203 1.75 -4.72 17.15
C GLN A 203 1.05 -3.47 16.59
N ARG A 204 0.64 -2.57 17.48
CA ARG A 204 0.22 -1.21 17.11
C ARG A 204 1.45 -0.39 16.77
N ARG A 205 1.37 0.36 15.68
CA ARG A 205 2.47 1.19 15.19
C ARG A 205 2.06 2.65 15.25
N ARG A 206 2.95 3.50 15.73
CA ARG A 206 2.71 4.94 15.81
C ARG A 206 3.93 5.70 15.29
N ALA A 207 3.68 6.70 14.46
CA ALA A 207 4.71 7.59 13.96
C ALA A 207 4.19 9.03 13.93
N GLU A 208 5.06 9.98 14.27
CA GLU A 208 4.82 11.39 13.97
C GLU A 208 5.35 11.72 12.58
N LEU A 209 4.53 12.41 11.80
CA LEU A 209 4.78 12.73 10.40
C LEU A 209 4.49 14.19 10.13
N TRP A 210 5.22 14.77 9.18
CA TRP A 210 4.82 15.99 8.51
C TRP A 210 3.92 15.60 7.31
N LEU A 211 2.68 16.09 7.29
CA LEU A 211 1.60 15.68 6.37
C LEU A 211 0.65 16.88 6.09
N PRO A 212 1.03 17.85 5.24
CA PRO A 212 2.32 17.98 4.55
C PRO A 212 3.37 18.77 5.35
N GLY A 213 4.64 18.63 4.97
CA GLY A 213 5.75 19.48 5.40
C GLY A 213 5.76 20.85 4.71
N LEU A 214 6.74 21.69 5.06
CA LEU A 214 6.89 23.05 4.51
C LEU A 214 7.10 23.07 2.99
N ASP A 215 7.78 22.05 2.49
CA ASP A 215 8.10 21.78 1.09
C ASP A 215 7.02 20.89 0.43
N GLU A 216 5.83 20.83 1.02
CA GLU A 216 4.73 19.94 0.63
C GLU A 216 5.06 18.43 0.70
N SER A 217 6.27 18.07 1.15
CA SER A 217 6.71 16.67 1.24
C SER A 217 6.16 15.94 2.47
N PHE A 218 6.13 14.61 2.39
CA PHE A 218 5.88 13.78 3.55
C PHE A 218 7.20 13.34 4.17
N ARG A 219 7.35 13.50 5.48
CA ARG A 219 8.56 13.07 6.19
C ARG A 219 8.22 12.67 7.61
N ALA A 220 9.01 11.77 8.19
CA ALA A 220 8.93 11.53 9.62
C ALA A 220 9.28 12.84 10.37
N ALA A 221 8.51 13.18 11.40
CA ALA A 221 8.92 14.23 12.32
C ALA A 221 10.07 13.68 13.18
N ALA A 222 11.12 14.48 13.39
CA ALA A 222 12.23 14.08 14.25
C ALA A 222 11.71 13.92 15.69
N GLY A 223 11.40 12.68 16.07
CA GLY A 223 10.82 12.36 17.38
C GLY A 223 9.80 11.23 17.31
N THR A 224 10.22 10.04 17.73
CA THR A 224 9.34 8.97 18.25
C THR A 224 8.49 8.21 17.23
N THR A 225 9.11 7.29 16.50
CA THR A 225 8.44 6.06 16.08
C THR A 225 8.32 5.15 17.29
N ARG A 226 7.10 4.83 17.73
CA ARG A 226 6.86 3.90 18.84
C ARG A 226 6.10 2.69 18.34
N LEU A 227 6.63 1.51 18.65
CA LEU A 227 5.96 0.25 18.45
C LEU A 227 5.42 -0.24 19.79
N GLU A 228 4.12 -0.49 19.88
CA GLU A 228 3.48 -0.98 21.09
C GLU A 228 2.96 -2.40 20.83
N ALA A 229 3.49 -3.38 21.57
CA ALA A 229 3.00 -4.75 21.51
C ALA A 229 1.71 -4.86 22.34
N VAL A 230 0.69 -5.51 21.78
CA VAL A 230 -0.53 -5.88 22.52
C VAL A 230 -0.30 -7.28 23.09
N SER A 231 -0.31 -7.42 24.41
CA SER A 231 -0.28 -8.69 25.14
C SER A 231 -1.63 -9.39 25.11
#